data_AF-A0A843DJD8-F1
#
_entry.id   AF-A0A843DJD8-F1
#
_cell.length_a   1.000
_cell.length_b   1.000
_cell.length_c   1.000
_cell.angle_alpha   90.00
_cell.angle_beta   90.00
_cell.angle_gamma   90.00
#
_symmetry.space_group_name_H-M   'P 1'
#
loop_
_entity.id
_entity.type
_entity.pdbx_description
1 polymer ?
#
loop_
_entity_poly.entity_id
_entity_poly.type
_entity_poly.pdbx_seq_one_letter_code
_entity_poly.pdbx_strand_id
1 'polypeptide(L)'
;MSSYWVVRCPNCREFTYTDKYGKWKLCPVCGEVISLSEVPVYLEVNDFSEAEELIGAVHRYLSHTGRIDLHPEEVKLIREKYMEWLSSA
;
A
#
# COMPACT_ATOMS: atom_id res chain seq x y z
N MET A 1 -3.30 15.79 -10.63
CA MET A 1 -2.97 14.36 -10.48
C MET A 1 -3.40 13.95 -9.09
N SER A 2 -4.35 13.02 -9.01
CA SER A 2 -4.69 12.39 -7.73
C SER A 2 -3.54 11.46 -7.36
N SER A 3 -3.31 11.23 -6.08
CA SER A 3 -2.26 10.32 -5.62
C SER A 3 -2.83 9.49 -4.49
N TYR A 4 -2.44 8.22 -4.46
CA TYR A 4 -2.99 7.22 -3.59
C TYR A 4 -1.89 6.62 -2.72
N TRP A 5 -2.16 6.54 -1.42
CA TRP A 5 -1.30 5.86 -0.47
C TRP A 5 -1.77 4.44 -0.28
N VAL A 6 -0.86 3.49 -0.51
CA VAL A 6 -1.05 2.09 -0.14
C VAL A 6 -0.67 1.94 1.32
N VAL A 7 -1.62 1.51 2.14
CA VAL A 7 -1.50 1.35 3.59
C VAL A 7 -2.00 -0.02 4.00
N ARG A 8 -1.72 -0.38 5.26
CA ARG A 8 -2.15 -1.65 5.82
C ARG A 8 -3.06 -1.43 7.01
N CYS A 9 -4.16 -2.18 7.08
CA CYS A 9 -5.04 -2.14 8.24
C CYS A 9 -4.29 -2.62 9.48
N PRO A 10 -4.29 -1.85 10.59
CA PRO A 10 -3.58 -2.24 11.81
C PRO A 10 -4.22 -3.44 12.50
N ASN A 11 -5.51 -3.69 12.26
CA ASN A 11 -6.29 -4.76 12.86
C ASN A 11 -6.22 -6.06 12.03
N CYS A 12 -6.92 -6.13 10.89
CA CYS A 12 -6.97 -7.35 10.07
C CYS A 12 -5.79 -7.55 9.13
N ARG A 13 -4.83 -6.62 9.10
CA ARG A 13 -3.61 -6.70 8.27
C ARG A 13 -3.87 -6.77 6.76
N GLU A 14 -5.07 -6.42 6.31
CA GLU A 14 -5.36 -6.30 4.88
C GLU A 14 -4.70 -5.04 4.30
N PHE A 15 -4.13 -5.15 3.10
CA PHE A 15 -3.67 -3.99 2.35
C PHE A 15 -4.84 -3.25 1.71
N THR A 16 -4.77 -1.92 1.68
CA THR A 16 -5.77 -1.08 1.05
C THR A 16 -5.13 0.22 0.57
N TYR A 17 -5.87 1.03 -0.18
CA TYR A 17 -5.39 2.33 -0.64
C TYR A 17 -6.37 3.44 -0.32
N THR A 18 -5.88 4.66 -0.24
CA THR A 18 -6.64 5.87 0.07
C THR A 18 -6.10 7.03 -0.72
N ASP A 19 -6.93 8.02 -1.03
CA ASP A 19 -6.39 9.30 -1.46
C ASP A 19 -5.52 9.91 -0.35
N LYS A 20 -4.46 10.63 -0.74
CA LYS A 20 -3.50 11.22 0.21
C LYS A 20 -4.03 12.38 1.07
N TYR A 21 -5.24 12.87 0.79
CA TYR A 21 -5.81 14.03 1.51
C TYR A 21 -6.72 13.60 2.66
N GLY A 22 -7.16 12.35 2.66
CA GLY A 22 -7.85 11.73 3.78
C GLY A 22 -7.02 11.76 5.06
N LYS A 23 -7.68 11.89 6.22
CA LYS A 23 -7.07 11.65 7.54
C LYS A 23 -7.34 10.24 8.04
N TRP A 24 -8.47 9.68 7.63
CA TRP A 24 -9.00 8.42 8.11
C TRP A 24 -9.53 7.62 6.93
N LYS A 25 -9.44 6.29 7.03
CA LYS A 25 -10.08 5.38 6.09
C LYS A 25 -10.73 4.22 6.83
N LEU A 26 -11.95 3.86 6.46
CA LEU A 26 -12.55 2.62 6.93
C LEU A 26 -11.92 1.42 6.20
N CYS A 27 -11.47 0.42 6.94
CA CYS A 27 -11.01 -0.83 6.35
C CYS A 27 -12.19 -1.53 5.65
N PRO A 28 -12.07 -1.83 4.34
CA PRO A 28 -13.17 -2.45 3.60
C PRO A 28 -13.43 -3.92 4.01
N VAL A 29 -12.53 -4.54 4.76
CA VAL A 29 -12.63 -5.95 5.17
C VAL A 29 -13.20 -6.11 6.58
N CYS A 30 -12.61 -5.41 7.57
CA CYS A 30 -12.99 -5.59 8.98
C CYS A 30 -13.74 -4.41 9.61
N GLY A 31 -13.88 -3.29 8.89
CA GLY A 31 -14.54 -2.09 9.40
C GLY A 31 -13.70 -1.25 10.38
N GLU A 32 -12.43 -1.59 10.61
CA GLU A 32 -11.52 -0.79 11.44
C GLU A 32 -11.33 0.63 10.88
N VAL A 33 -11.25 1.64 11.75
CA VAL A 33 -10.91 3.00 11.34
C VAL A 33 -9.39 3.15 11.30
N ILE A 34 -8.83 3.29 10.11
CA ILE A 34 -7.40 3.44 9.87
C ILE A 34 -7.03 4.93 9.97
N SER A 35 -6.26 5.29 10.99
CA SER A 35 -5.61 6.60 11.11
C SER A 35 -4.40 6.67 10.19
N LEU A 36 -4.44 7.52 9.15
CA LEU A 36 -3.36 7.57 8.16
C LEU A 36 -2.07 8.19 8.72
N SER A 37 -2.14 8.92 9.83
CA SER A 37 -0.96 9.42 10.55
C SER A 37 -0.28 8.36 11.44
N GLU A 38 -0.94 7.23 11.69
CA GLU A 38 -0.46 6.20 12.65
C GLU A 38 -0.09 4.88 11.97
N VAL A 39 -0.34 4.75 10.67
CA VAL A 39 0.02 3.55 9.89
C VAL A 39 1.14 3.85 8.89
N PRO A 40 2.02 2.88 8.61
CA PRO A 40 3.00 3.03 7.53
C PRO A 40 2.30 3.17 6.18
N VAL A 41 2.70 4.19 5.42
CA VAL A 41 2.45 4.25 3.98
C VAL A 41 3.50 3.38 3.30
N TYR A 42 3.11 2.34 2.56
CA TYR A 42 4.04 1.45 1.89
C TYR A 42 4.54 2.05 0.57
N LEU A 43 3.62 2.58 -0.24
CA LEU A 43 3.93 3.25 -1.49
C LEU A 43 2.91 4.37 -1.76
N GLU A 44 3.37 5.47 -2.35
CA GLU A 44 2.51 6.48 -2.97
C GLU A 44 2.50 6.26 -4.48
N VAL A 45 1.32 6.13 -5.08
CA VAL A 45 1.14 5.87 -6.52
C VAL A 45 0.23 6.92 -7.18
N ASN A 46 0.33 7.08 -8.49
CA ASN A 46 -0.36 8.14 -9.22
C ASN A 46 -1.81 7.82 -9.57
N ASP A 47 -2.20 6.54 -9.60
CA ASP A 47 -3.56 6.13 -9.94
C ASP A 47 -4.05 5.00 -9.03
N PHE A 48 -5.39 4.89 -8.88
CA PHE A 48 -5.99 3.85 -8.05
C PHE A 48 -5.79 2.46 -8.65
N SER A 49 -5.75 2.34 -9.99
CA SER A 49 -5.49 1.07 -10.68
C SER A 49 -4.09 0.54 -10.37
N GLU A 50 -3.07 1.39 -10.35
CA GLU A 50 -1.71 1.03 -9.91
C GLU A 50 -1.70 0.55 -8.45
N ALA A 51 -2.51 1.17 -7.58
CA ALA A 51 -2.62 0.76 -6.18
C ALA A 51 -3.23 -0.65 -6.06
N GLU A 52 -4.28 -0.95 -6.82
CA GLU A 52 -4.91 -2.28 -6.84
C GLU A 52 -3.95 -3.36 -7.37
N GLU A 53 -3.23 -3.05 -8.45
CA GLU A 53 -2.23 -3.96 -9.02
C GLU A 53 -1.11 -4.28 -8.02
N LEU A 54 -0.59 -3.25 -7.33
CA LEU A 54 0.43 -3.41 -6.30
C LEU A 54 -0.08 -4.28 -5.16
N ILE A 55 -1.26 -3.98 -4.62
CA ILE A 55 -1.87 -4.76 -3.53
C ILE A 55 -2.01 -6.22 -3.95
N GLY A 56 -2.50 -6.48 -5.17
CA GLY A 56 -2.60 -7.84 -5.71
C GLY A 56 -1.24 -8.54 -5.82
N ALA A 57 -0.19 -7.84 -6.25
CA ALA A 57 1.16 -8.38 -6.34
C ALA A 57 1.74 -8.72 -4.95
N VAL A 58 1.57 -7.82 -3.98
CA VAL A 58 2.00 -8.03 -2.59
C VAL A 58 1.28 -9.22 -1.98
N HIS A 59 -0.04 -9.33 -2.15
CA HIS A 59 -0.79 -10.50 -1.68
C HIS A 59 -0.29 -11.81 -2.28
N ARG A 60 -0.04 -11.85 -3.60
CA ARG A 60 0.52 -13.04 -4.26
C ARG A 60 1.89 -13.40 -3.69
N TYR A 61 2.77 -12.41 -3.49
CA TYR A 61 4.10 -12.61 -2.92
C TYR A 61 4.06 -13.15 -1.49
N LEU A 62 3.26 -12.53 -0.62
CA LEU A 62 3.12 -12.94 0.77
C LEU A 62 2.49 -14.34 0.88
N SER A 63 1.47 -14.62 0.07
CA SER A 63 0.87 -15.96 -0.01
C SER A 63 1.86 -17.01 -0.50
N HIS A 64 2.70 -16.70 -1.49
CA HIS A 64 3.68 -17.64 -2.03
C HIS A 64 4.81 -17.94 -1.04
N THR A 65 5.24 -16.94 -0.27
CA THR A 65 6.33 -17.06 0.71
C THR A 65 5.86 -17.51 2.10
N GLY A 66 4.55 -17.53 2.35
CA GLY A 66 3.96 -17.79 3.67
C GLY A 66 4.23 -16.68 4.68
N ARG A 67 4.66 -15.51 4.21
CA ARG A 67 5.01 -14.37 5.06
C ARG A 67 3.80 -13.52 5.37
N ILE A 68 3.80 -12.91 6.54
CA ILE A 68 2.69 -12.07 7.00
C ILE A 68 2.88 -10.62 6.56
N ASP A 69 4.12 -10.14 6.33
CA ASP A 69 4.39 -8.76 5.90
C ASP A 69 5.68 -8.65 5.07
N LEU A 70 5.82 -7.52 4.37
CA LEU A 70 7.04 -7.07 3.74
C LEU A 70 8.05 -6.60 4.79
N HIS A 71 9.33 -6.89 4.56
CA HIS A 71 10.42 -6.32 5.32
C HIS A 71 10.61 -4.84 4.92
N PRO A 72 11.11 -3.99 5.84
CA PRO A 72 11.40 -2.58 5.53
C PRO A 72 12.29 -2.40 4.29
N GLU A 73 13.25 -3.29 4.07
CA GLU A 73 14.16 -3.30 2.93
C GLU A 73 13.42 -3.59 1.61
N GLU A 74 12.42 -4.48 1.63
CA GLU A 74 11.57 -4.78 0.48
C GLU A 74 10.68 -3.59 0.14
N VAL A 75 10.10 -2.93 1.15
CA VAL A 75 9.31 -1.71 0.95
C VAL A 75 10.18 -0.60 0.34
N LYS A 76 11.42 -0.44 0.82
CA LYS A 76 12.37 0.53 0.27
C LYS A 76 12.70 0.21 -1.20
N LEU A 77 13.01 -1.04 -1.52
CA LEU A 77 13.32 -1.47 -2.87
C LEU A 77 12.14 -1.24 -3.84
N ILE A 78 10.91 -1.52 -3.41
CA ILE A 78 9.71 -1.27 -4.21
C ILE A 78 9.56 0.22 -4.52
N ARG A 79 9.77 1.09 -3.52
CA ARG A 79 9.73 2.55 -3.72
C ARG A 79 10.78 3.03 -4.71
N GLU A 80 12.02 2.55 -4.58
CA GLU A 80 13.11 2.89 -5.50
C GLU A 80 12.77 2.48 -6.94
N LYS A 81 12.30 1.24 -7.13
CA LYS A 81 11.91 0.73 -8.45
C LYS A 81 10.74 1.48 -9.07
N TYR A 82 9.75 1.85 -8.26
CA TYR A 82 8.62 2.65 -8.73
C TYR A 82 9.06 4.05 -9.19
N MET A 83 9.95 4.71 -8.44
CA MET A 83 10.50 6.02 -8.83
C MET A 83 11.33 5.94 -10.11
N GLU A 84 12.15 4.90 -10.27
CA GLU A 84 12.90 4.64 -11.52
C GLU A 84 11.95 4.49 -12.71
N TRP A 85 10.87 3.72 -12.54
CA TRP A 85 9.85 3.53 -13.58
C TRP A 85 9.17 4.85 -13.96
N LEU A 86 8.74 5.65 -12.98
CA LEU A 86 8.14 6.97 -13.23
C LEU A 86 9.08 7.93 -13.95
N SER A 87 10.40 7.85 -13.71
CA SER A 87 11.38 8.70 -14.40
C SER A 87 11.69 8.24 -15.84
N SER A 88 11.28 7.03 -16.20
CA SER A 88 11.52 6.42 -17.51
C SER A 88 10.28 6.42 -18.41
N ALA A 89 9.13 6.85 -17.89
CA ALA A 89 7.84 6.95 -18.57
C ALA A 89 7.58 8.37 -19.08
#